data_AF-A0A1V9XJP1-F1
#
_entry.id   AF-A0A1V9XJP1-F1
#
_cell.length_a   1.000
_cell.length_b   1.000
_cell.length_c   1.000
_cell.angle_alpha   90.00
_cell.angle_beta   90.00
_cell.angle_gamma   90.00
#
_symmetry.space_group_name_H-M   'P 1'
#
loop_
_entity.id
_entity.type
_entity.pdbx_description
1 polymer ?
#
loop_
_entity_poly.entity_id
_entity_poly.type
_entity_poly.pdbx_seq_one_letter_code
_entity_poly.pdbx_strand_id
1 'polypeptide(L)'
;MSCLSRPCTLCLRIFKWLPVVLITTIVAWSYYAYVIQLCAFMVESYVEKMLYLFVFHSAFLMFVWSYWQTIFTDPGEIPRNFYLSSEMLDRLEKEPTEQGQQMVLESQVRQLPIQCRNYNGTVRYCEKCILIKPDRAHHCSVCSRCVPKMDHHCPWVNNCVAFANYKFFVLFLGYAIIFCLFVAATTCGYFIHFWTGGREAMRDDSTGSMTVEGLGRLHILLLFFVAIMFAISLVSLFCYHCYLVSLNRTTLESFRPPVFGTG
;
A
#
# COMPACT_ATOMS: atom_id res chain seq x y z
N MET A 1 -13.39 11.40 -25.75
CA MET A 1 -13.87 11.28 -24.34
C MET A 1 -13.31 12.44 -23.52
N SER A 2 -13.97 13.59 -23.54
CA SER A 2 -13.54 14.79 -22.83
C SER A 2 -14.77 15.52 -22.31
N CYS A 3 -14.80 15.74 -20.99
CA CYS A 3 -15.62 16.68 -20.20
C CYS A 3 -16.24 16.03 -18.95
N LEU A 4 -15.40 15.49 -18.07
CA LEU A 4 -15.69 15.60 -16.64
C LEU A 4 -15.24 17.00 -16.22
N SER A 5 -16.18 17.80 -15.74
CA SER A 5 -15.97 19.18 -15.31
C SER A 5 -14.76 19.29 -14.37
N ARG A 6 -13.87 20.26 -14.63
CA ARG A 6 -12.62 20.48 -13.87
C ARG A 6 -12.75 20.50 -12.33
N PRO A 7 -13.86 20.94 -11.71
CA PRO A 7 -14.04 20.84 -10.26
C PRO A 7 -14.17 19.39 -9.77
N CYS A 8 -14.85 18.53 -10.54
CA CYS A 8 -15.09 17.13 -10.18
C CYS A 8 -13.78 16.32 -10.18
N THR A 9 -12.88 16.58 -11.12
CA THR A 9 -11.57 15.90 -11.17
C THR A 9 -10.62 16.35 -10.07
N LEU A 10 -10.69 17.61 -9.62
CA LEU A 10 -9.92 18.09 -8.48
C LEU A 10 -10.41 17.47 -7.16
N CYS A 11 -11.73 17.47 -6.91
CA CYS A 11 -12.31 16.81 -5.74
C CYS A 11 -11.90 15.34 -5.69
N LEU A 12 -12.05 14.61 -6.80
CA LEU A 12 -11.64 13.20 -6.86
C LEU A 12 -10.15 12.99 -6.60
N ARG A 13 -9.27 13.89 -7.04
CA ARG A 13 -7.83 13.83 -6.72
C ARG A 13 -7.56 14.01 -5.23
N ILE A 14 -8.30 14.90 -4.56
CA ILE A 14 -8.18 15.13 -3.12
C ILE A 14 -8.71 13.92 -2.35
N PHE A 15 -9.89 13.39 -2.71
CA PHE A 15 -10.50 12.25 -2.03
C PHE A 15 -9.62 10.99 -2.05
N LYS A 16 -8.81 10.79 -3.10
CA LYS A 16 -7.84 9.67 -3.17
C LYS A 16 -6.76 9.71 -2.09
N TRP A 17 -6.46 10.89 -1.53
CA TRP A 17 -5.48 11.03 -0.44
C TRP A 17 -6.07 10.75 0.94
N LEU A 18 -7.40 10.64 1.07
CA LEU A 18 -8.05 10.43 2.37
C LEU A 18 -7.49 9.23 3.15
N PRO A 19 -7.27 8.04 2.55
CA PRO A 19 -6.69 6.90 3.28
C PRO A 19 -5.26 7.17 3.77
N VAL A 20 -4.44 7.86 2.96
CA VAL A 20 -3.06 8.22 3.33
C VAL A 20 -3.05 9.23 4.49
N VAL A 21 -3.94 10.23 4.45
CA VAL A 21 -4.10 11.22 5.53
C VAL A 21 -4.57 10.54 6.82
N LEU A 22 -5.50 9.58 6.74
CA LEU A 22 -5.95 8.80 7.88
C LEU A 22 -4.80 8.02 8.53
N ILE A 23 -4.04 7.26 7.75
CA ILE A 23 -2.88 6.51 8.26
C ILE A 23 -1.83 7.44 8.85
N THR A 24 -1.51 8.54 8.16
CA THR A 24 -0.54 9.54 8.65
C THR A 24 -0.99 10.15 9.98
N THR A 25 -2.28 10.46 10.13
CA THR A 25 -2.85 10.97 11.39
C THR A 25 -2.73 9.93 12.51
N ILE A 26 -3.07 8.66 12.25
CA ILE A 26 -2.94 7.57 13.24
C ILE A 26 -1.48 7.39 13.67
N VAL A 27 -0.54 7.45 12.73
CA VAL A 27 0.90 7.31 13.00
C VAL A 27 1.44 8.50 13.79
N ALA A 28 1.02 9.72 13.48
CA ALA A 28 1.41 10.91 14.25
C ALA A 28 0.86 10.86 15.68
N TRP A 29 -0.41 10.46 15.83
CA TRP A 29 -1.03 10.26 17.14
C TRP A 29 -0.35 9.14 17.93
N SER A 30 0.03 8.03 17.28
CA SER A 30 0.72 6.93 17.96
C SER A 30 2.12 7.33 18.44
N TYR A 31 2.84 8.15 17.67
CA TYR A 31 4.10 8.75 18.09
C TYR A 31 3.90 9.61 19.36
N TYR A 32 2.91 10.50 19.35
CA TYR A 32 2.57 11.31 20.53
C TYR A 32 2.22 10.44 21.75
N ALA A 33 1.32 9.46 21.58
CA ALA A 33 0.89 8.59 22.66
C ALA A 33 2.07 7.78 23.24
N TYR A 34 2.94 7.24 22.38
CA TYR A 34 4.06 6.43 22.84
C TYR A 34 5.20 7.27 23.46
N VAL A 35 5.63 8.34 22.80
CA VAL A 35 6.79 9.12 23.24
C VAL A 35 6.43 10.02 24.41
N ILE A 36 5.28 10.69 24.35
CA ILE A 36 4.87 11.65 25.38
C ILE A 36 4.10 10.94 26.49
N GLN A 37 2.97 10.30 26.17
CA GLN A 37 2.10 9.76 27.23
C GLN A 37 2.73 8.56 27.95
N LEU A 38 3.38 7.64 27.23
CA LEU A 38 4.04 6.50 27.85
C LEU A 38 5.46 6.85 28.35
N CYS A 39 6.38 7.16 27.43
CA CYS A 39 7.79 7.26 27.79
C CYS A 39 8.11 8.49 28.64
N ALA A 40 7.51 9.66 28.38
CA ALA A 40 7.81 10.85 29.17
C ALA A 40 7.13 10.80 30.55
N PHE A 41 5.84 10.45 30.60
CA PHE A 41 5.03 10.58 31.83
C PHE A 41 4.83 9.29 32.64
N MET A 42 4.86 8.11 32.02
CA MET A 42 4.49 6.86 32.71
C MET A 42 5.69 5.96 33.05
N VAL A 43 6.72 5.95 32.20
CA VAL A 43 7.94 5.18 32.44
C VAL A 43 8.85 5.93 33.41
N GLU A 44 9.02 5.39 34.62
CA GLU A 44 9.88 5.97 35.67
C GLU A 44 11.36 5.64 35.48
N SER A 45 11.67 4.39 35.07
CA SER A 45 13.05 3.94 34.89
C SER A 45 13.72 4.60 33.68
N TYR A 46 14.80 5.34 33.92
CA TYR A 46 15.58 5.98 32.86
C TYR A 46 16.16 4.97 31.86
N VAL A 47 16.60 3.80 32.34
CA VAL A 47 17.17 2.76 31.48
C VAL A 47 16.10 2.18 30.56
N GLU A 48 14.94 1.84 31.10
CA GLU A 48 13.81 1.34 30.33
C GLU A 48 13.35 2.38 29.30
N LYS A 49 13.22 3.64 29.71
CA LYS A 49 12.86 4.77 28.85
C LYS A 49 13.82 4.91 27.67
N MET A 50 15.13 4.87 27.92
CA MET A 50 16.13 4.97 26.84
C MET A 50 16.06 3.79 25.87
N LEU A 51 15.88 2.58 26.37
CA LEU A 51 15.72 1.39 25.53
C LEU A 51 14.45 1.46 24.68
N TYR A 52 13.31 1.84 25.29
CA TYR A 52 12.05 1.97 24.60
C TYR A 52 12.12 3.03 23.50
N LEU A 53 12.65 4.22 23.83
CA LEU A 53 12.80 5.30 22.85
C LEU A 53 13.74 4.90 21.71
N PHE A 54 14.86 4.24 21.99
CA PHE A 54 15.81 3.82 20.95
C PHE A 54 15.18 2.82 19.97
N VAL A 55 14.56 1.76 20.48
CA VAL A 55 13.92 0.73 19.63
C VAL A 55 12.71 1.32 18.90
N PHE A 56 11.90 2.12 19.58
CA PHE A 56 10.75 2.79 18.98
C PHE A 56 11.15 3.67 17.81
N HIS A 57 12.13 4.57 17.98
CA HIS A 57 12.55 5.48 16.91
C HIS A 57 13.19 4.74 15.74
N SER A 58 13.94 3.67 16.01
CA SER A 58 14.52 2.83 14.96
C SER A 58 13.43 2.15 14.13
N ALA A 59 12.45 1.52 14.79
CA ALA A 59 11.33 0.87 14.11
C ALA A 59 10.44 1.89 13.37
N PHE A 60 10.14 3.03 14.02
CA PHE A 60 9.35 4.12 13.45
C PHE A 60 10.00 4.71 12.20
N LEU A 61 11.31 4.95 12.23
CA LEU A 61 12.04 5.48 11.07
C LEU A 61 11.96 4.51 9.89
N MET A 62 12.23 3.22 10.10
CA MET A 62 12.16 2.22 9.03
C MET A 62 10.74 2.07 8.48
N PHE A 63 9.73 2.11 9.34
CA PHE A 63 8.33 2.08 8.96
C PHE A 63 7.94 3.31 8.12
N VAL A 64 8.20 4.53 8.60
CA VAL A 64 7.85 5.77 7.89
C VAL A 64 8.63 5.88 6.59
N TRP A 65 9.92 5.51 6.58
CA TRP A 65 10.74 5.56 5.38
C TRP A 65 10.21 4.60 4.30
N SER A 66 9.94 3.35 4.66
CA SER A 66 9.38 2.37 3.70
C SER A 66 7.97 2.75 3.22
N TYR A 67 7.13 3.31 4.10
CA TYR A 67 5.81 3.85 3.71
C TYR A 67 5.95 5.00 2.72
N TRP A 68 6.85 5.95 2.98
CA TRP A 68 7.16 7.07 2.08
C TRP A 68 7.62 6.57 0.70
N GLN A 69 8.58 5.64 0.67
CA GLN A 69 9.06 5.06 -0.59
C GLN A 69 7.93 4.36 -1.36
N THR A 70 7.01 3.70 -0.67
CA THR A 70 5.87 3.03 -1.32
C THR A 70 4.89 4.04 -1.95
N ILE A 71 4.61 5.15 -1.27
CA ILE A 71 3.73 6.21 -1.77
C ILE A 71 4.35 6.95 -2.95
N PHE A 72 5.59 7.41 -2.82
CA PHE A 72 6.17 8.41 -3.73
C PHE A 72 7.06 7.83 -4.83
N THR A 73 7.41 6.54 -4.79
CA THR A 73 8.11 5.90 -5.91
C THR A 73 7.15 5.71 -7.07
N ASP A 74 7.51 6.21 -8.25
CA ASP A 74 6.72 5.96 -9.46
C ASP A 74 6.66 4.43 -9.74
N PRO A 75 5.46 3.86 -9.96
CA PRO A 75 5.27 2.44 -10.29
C PRO A 75 6.11 1.89 -11.46
N GLY A 76 6.66 2.76 -12.29
CA GLY A 76 7.39 2.46 -13.50
C GLY A 76 6.58 2.80 -14.76
N GLU A 77 7.30 3.03 -15.85
CA GLU A 77 6.74 3.32 -17.16
C GLU A 77 6.94 2.17 -18.13
N ILE A 78 6.06 2.07 -19.13
CA ILE A 78 6.20 1.10 -20.21
C ILE A 78 7.21 1.65 -21.23
N PRO A 79 8.20 0.85 -21.67
CA PRO A 79 9.14 1.29 -22.70
C PRO A 79 8.44 1.68 -24.02
N ARG A 80 8.99 2.68 -24.72
CA ARG A 80 8.35 3.29 -25.90
C ARG A 80 8.11 2.34 -27.07
N ASN A 81 8.92 1.29 -27.22
CA ASN A 81 8.78 0.29 -28.29
C ASN A 81 7.48 -0.53 -28.20
N PHE A 82 6.80 -0.54 -27.04
CA PHE A 82 5.50 -1.19 -26.89
C PHE A 82 4.32 -0.33 -27.35
N TYR A 83 4.51 0.98 -27.52
CA TYR A 83 3.49 1.87 -28.04
C TYR A 83 3.34 1.67 -29.54
N LEU A 84 2.11 1.78 -30.05
CA LEU A 84 1.86 1.71 -31.48
C LEU A 84 2.27 3.03 -32.13
N SER A 85 2.93 2.95 -33.30
CA SER A 85 3.15 4.13 -34.13
C SER A 85 1.83 4.60 -34.75
N SER A 86 1.75 5.88 -35.15
CA SER A 86 0.57 6.43 -35.81
C SER A 86 0.17 5.64 -37.06
N GLU A 87 1.15 5.20 -37.85
CA GLU A 87 0.90 4.37 -39.04
C GLU A 87 0.24 3.04 -38.68
N MET A 88 0.70 2.39 -37.61
CA MET A 88 0.11 1.12 -37.16
C MET A 88 -1.29 1.30 -36.60
N LEU A 89 -1.56 2.44 -35.96
CA LEU A 89 -2.90 2.77 -35.49
C LEU A 89 -3.86 3.00 -36.63
N ASP A 90 -3.45 3.77 -37.64
CA ASP A 90 -4.27 3.99 -38.83
C ASP A 90 -4.59 2.66 -39.53
N ARG A 91 -3.64 1.72 -39.55
CA ARG A 91 -3.87 0.36 -40.07
C ARG A 91 -4.85 -0.41 -39.20
N LEU A 92 -4.69 -0.37 -37.88
CA LEU A 92 -5.57 -1.05 -36.94
C LEU A 92 -7.02 -0.55 -37.03
N GLU A 93 -7.20 0.77 -37.16
CA GLU A 93 -8.52 1.41 -37.26
C GLU A 93 -9.21 1.14 -38.61
N LYS A 94 -8.43 0.99 -39.69
CA LYS A 94 -8.96 0.66 -41.02
C LYS A 94 -9.40 -0.79 -41.17
N GLU A 95 -8.87 -1.71 -40.34
CA GLU A 95 -9.26 -3.12 -40.38
C GLU A 95 -10.66 -3.34 -39.78
N PRO A 96 -11.65 -3.77 -40.59
CA PRO A 96 -13.04 -3.88 -40.14
C PRO A 96 -13.33 -5.17 -39.35
N THR A 97 -12.44 -6.15 -39.42
CA THR A 97 -12.61 -7.46 -38.76
C THR A 97 -11.69 -7.58 -37.57
N GLU A 98 -12.18 -8.20 -36.48
CA GLU A 98 -11.36 -8.49 -35.30
C GLU A 98 -10.14 -9.36 -35.65
N GLN A 99 -10.28 -10.29 -36.59
CA GLN A 99 -9.18 -11.12 -37.07
C GLN A 99 -8.09 -10.30 -37.78
N GLY A 100 -8.48 -9.38 -38.67
CA GLY A 100 -7.55 -8.47 -39.34
C GLY A 100 -6.80 -7.58 -38.34
N GLN A 101 -7.52 -7.04 -37.35
CA GLN A 101 -6.94 -6.26 -36.26
C GLN A 101 -5.89 -7.07 -35.46
N GLN A 102 -6.18 -8.33 -35.14
CA GLN A 102 -5.22 -9.21 -34.45
C GLN A 102 -3.99 -9.50 -35.31
N MET A 103 -4.13 -9.69 -36.63
CA MET A 103 -3.00 -9.87 -37.54
C MET A 103 -2.08 -8.64 -37.57
N VAL A 104 -2.66 -7.43 -37.55
CA VAL A 104 -1.90 -6.17 -37.45
C VAL A 104 -1.10 -6.12 -36.15
N LEU A 105 -1.73 -6.42 -35.01
CA LEU A 105 -1.06 -6.43 -33.71
C LEU A 105 0.05 -7.49 -33.64
N GLU A 106 -0.20 -8.70 -34.13
CA GLU A 106 0.77 -9.81 -34.15
C GLU A 106 2.04 -9.45 -34.94
N SER A 107 1.92 -8.61 -35.98
CA SER A 107 3.10 -8.17 -36.76
C SER A 107 4.12 -7.39 -35.90
N GLN A 108 3.66 -6.59 -34.94
CA GLN A 108 4.53 -5.87 -34.01
C GLN A 108 5.01 -6.78 -32.86
N VAL A 109 4.15 -7.69 -32.39
CA VAL A 109 4.53 -8.63 -31.30
C VAL A 109 5.77 -9.44 -31.65
N ARG A 110 5.96 -9.81 -32.92
CA ARG A 110 7.16 -10.55 -33.38
C ARG A 110 8.48 -9.80 -33.11
N GLN A 111 8.43 -8.49 -32.91
CA GLN A 111 9.59 -7.64 -32.63
C GLN A 111 9.74 -7.32 -31.14
N LEU A 112 8.85 -7.82 -30.29
CA LEU A 112 8.81 -7.53 -28.85
C LEU A 112 9.04 -8.81 -28.03
N PRO A 113 9.68 -8.70 -26.85
CA PRO A 113 9.87 -9.84 -25.96
C PRO A 113 8.58 -10.13 -25.17
N ILE A 114 7.53 -10.59 -25.87
CA ILE A 114 6.21 -10.87 -25.30
C ILE A 114 5.87 -12.34 -25.49
N GLN A 115 5.61 -13.04 -24.39
CA GLN A 115 5.19 -14.43 -24.40
C GLN A 115 3.71 -14.58 -24.04
N CYS A 116 3.13 -13.64 -23.30
CA CYS A 116 1.77 -13.77 -22.80
C CYS A 116 0.71 -13.39 -23.85
N ARG A 117 -0.46 -14.01 -23.74
CA ARG A 117 -1.66 -13.76 -24.54
C ARG A 117 -2.88 -13.59 -23.62
N ASN A 118 -4.00 -13.11 -24.20
CA ASN A 118 -5.31 -13.21 -23.56
C ASN A 118 -5.77 -14.68 -23.54
N TYR A 119 -6.82 -14.99 -22.77
CA TYR A 119 -7.37 -16.36 -22.69
C TYR A 119 -7.88 -16.92 -24.02
N ASN A 120 -8.31 -16.06 -24.94
CA ASN A 120 -8.70 -16.43 -26.31
C ASN A 120 -7.51 -16.47 -27.29
N GLY A 121 -6.27 -16.44 -26.80
CA GLY A 121 -5.05 -16.48 -27.62
C GLY A 121 -4.65 -15.15 -28.28
N THR A 122 -5.46 -14.10 -28.14
CA THR A 122 -5.21 -12.79 -28.79
C THR A 122 -4.11 -11.97 -28.11
N VAL A 123 -3.57 -10.99 -28.85
CA VAL A 123 -2.56 -10.06 -28.35
C VAL A 123 -3.14 -9.20 -27.22
N ARG A 124 -2.37 -9.04 -26.14
CA ARG A 124 -2.75 -8.20 -25.00
C ARG A 124 -2.60 -6.71 -25.33
N TYR A 125 -3.58 -6.13 -26.03
CA TYR A 125 -3.59 -4.71 -26.37
C TYR A 125 -4.25 -3.84 -25.28
N CYS A 126 -3.85 -2.57 -25.19
CA CYS A 126 -4.51 -1.54 -24.39
C CYS A 126 -4.98 -0.37 -25.27
N GLU A 127 -6.28 -0.31 -25.55
CA GLU A 127 -6.89 0.79 -26.31
C GLU A 127 -6.73 2.16 -25.64
N LYS A 128 -6.76 2.23 -24.31
CA LYS A 128 -6.65 3.51 -23.58
C LYS A 128 -5.25 4.13 -23.66
N CYS A 129 -4.22 3.28 -23.64
CA CYS A 129 -2.83 3.71 -23.64
C CYS A 129 -2.17 3.56 -25.01
N ILE A 130 -2.86 2.95 -25.97
CA ILE A 130 -2.41 2.76 -27.34
C ILE A 130 -1.06 2.01 -27.38
N LEU A 131 -1.01 0.87 -26.68
CA LEU A 131 0.19 0.05 -26.57
C LEU A 131 -0.15 -1.44 -26.49
N ILE A 132 0.79 -2.26 -26.95
CA ILE A 132 0.79 -3.70 -26.67
C ILE A 132 1.35 -3.87 -25.26
N LYS A 133 0.59 -4.50 -24.37
CA LYS A 133 0.98 -4.67 -22.96
C LYS A 133 2.19 -5.61 -22.90
N PRO A 134 3.32 -5.19 -22.30
CA PRO A 134 4.38 -6.12 -21.94
C PRO A 134 3.85 -7.24 -21.05
N ASP A 135 4.60 -8.33 -20.96
CA ASP A 135 4.30 -9.40 -20.01
C ASP A 135 4.17 -8.84 -18.59
N ARG A 136 3.17 -9.33 -17.87
CA ARG A 136 2.83 -8.91 -16.50
C ARG A 136 2.39 -7.44 -16.35
N ALA A 137 2.27 -6.66 -17.42
CA ALA A 137 1.77 -5.29 -17.37
C ALA A 137 0.24 -5.23 -17.46
N HIS A 138 -0.38 -4.37 -16.66
CA HIS A 138 -1.83 -4.20 -16.63
C HIS A 138 -2.22 -2.71 -16.62
N HIS A 139 -3.37 -2.38 -17.18
CA HIS A 139 -3.91 -1.01 -17.15
C HIS A 139 -4.60 -0.76 -15.81
N CYS A 140 -4.10 0.21 -15.04
CA CYS A 140 -4.79 0.69 -13.85
C CYS A 140 -5.68 1.87 -14.24
N SER A 141 -7.00 1.73 -14.09
CA SER A 141 -7.95 2.83 -14.35
C SER A 141 -7.75 4.01 -13.40
N VAL A 142 -7.36 3.75 -12.14
CA VAL A 142 -7.17 4.78 -11.11
C VAL A 142 -5.95 5.64 -11.40
N CYS A 143 -4.84 5.03 -11.83
CA CYS A 143 -3.64 5.73 -12.30
C CYS A 143 -3.74 6.18 -13.77
N SER A 144 -4.75 5.70 -14.50
CA SER A 144 -5.01 6.01 -15.91
C SER A 144 -3.82 5.71 -16.84
N ARG A 145 -3.06 4.65 -16.53
CA ARG A 145 -1.92 4.19 -17.34
C ARG A 145 -1.70 2.69 -17.22
N CYS A 146 -0.97 2.12 -18.17
CA CYS A 146 -0.39 0.78 -18.03
C CYS A 146 0.78 0.82 -17.05
N VAL A 147 0.80 -0.14 -16.13
CA VAL A 147 1.78 -0.24 -15.06
C VAL A 147 2.56 -1.56 -15.23
N PRO A 148 3.91 -1.51 -15.26
CA PRO A 148 4.74 -2.71 -15.43
C PRO A 148 4.70 -3.59 -14.18
N LYS A 149 4.61 -4.91 -14.38
CA LYS A 149 4.47 -5.91 -13.29
C LYS A 149 3.49 -5.45 -12.21
N MET A 150 2.31 -5.01 -12.65
CA MET A 150 1.29 -4.46 -11.74
C MET A 150 0.85 -5.56 -10.76
N ASP A 151 0.90 -5.27 -9.47
CA ASP A 151 0.38 -6.15 -8.44
C ASP A 151 -1.05 -5.77 -8.09
N HIS A 152 -1.25 -4.54 -7.61
CA HIS A 152 -2.57 -3.97 -7.35
C HIS A 152 -2.49 -2.44 -7.27
N HIS A 153 -3.65 -1.79 -7.27
CA HIS A 153 -3.75 -0.39 -6.84
C HIS A 153 -4.09 -0.37 -5.36
N CYS A 154 -3.28 0.30 -4.54
CA CYS A 154 -3.46 0.32 -3.09
C CYS A 154 -3.91 1.71 -2.63
N PRO A 155 -5.17 1.85 -2.17
CA PRO A 155 -5.68 3.14 -1.68
C PRO A 155 -4.90 3.68 -0.49
N TRP A 156 -4.38 2.80 0.37
CA TRP A 156 -3.64 3.15 1.59
C TRP A 156 -2.28 3.83 1.35
N VAL A 157 -1.76 3.74 0.13
CA VAL A 157 -0.54 4.44 -0.32
C VAL A 157 -0.83 5.39 -1.49
N ASN A 158 -2.10 5.51 -1.90
CA ASN A 158 -2.55 6.26 -3.07
C ASN A 158 -1.68 6.04 -4.32
N ASN A 159 -1.23 4.80 -4.53
CA ASN A 159 -0.31 4.46 -5.60
C ASN A 159 -0.52 3.01 -6.05
N CYS A 160 -0.06 2.70 -7.26
CA CYS A 160 0.05 1.31 -7.69
C CYS A 160 1.25 0.65 -7.02
N VAL A 161 1.04 -0.56 -6.52
CA VAL A 161 2.11 -1.47 -6.12
C VAL A 161 2.50 -2.28 -7.35
N ALA A 162 3.75 -2.15 -7.78
CA ALA A 162 4.21 -2.53 -9.11
C ALA A 162 5.72 -2.81 -9.12
N PHE A 163 6.28 -3.07 -10.32
CA PHE A 163 7.69 -3.42 -10.50
C PHE A 163 8.67 -2.57 -9.66
N ALA A 164 8.55 -1.24 -9.75
CA ALA A 164 9.54 -0.32 -9.17
C ALA A 164 9.43 -0.15 -7.64
N ASN A 165 8.24 -0.38 -7.05
CA ASN A 165 7.99 -0.14 -5.63
C ASN A 165 7.52 -1.38 -4.84
N TYR A 166 7.40 -2.56 -5.48
CA TYR A 166 6.97 -3.79 -4.82
C TYR A 166 7.85 -4.14 -3.61
N LYS A 167 9.18 -3.97 -3.74
CA LYS A 167 10.12 -4.17 -2.62
C LYS A 167 9.79 -3.25 -1.44
N PHE A 168 9.53 -1.97 -1.71
CA PHE A 168 9.19 -1.01 -0.66
C PHE A 168 7.88 -1.36 0.02
N PHE A 169 6.88 -1.81 -0.74
CA PHE A 169 5.60 -2.27 -0.19
C PHE A 169 5.80 -3.46 0.76
N VAL A 170 6.57 -4.49 0.37
CA VAL A 170 6.84 -5.65 1.25
C VAL A 170 7.62 -5.24 2.50
N LEU A 171 8.62 -4.35 2.38
CA LEU A 171 9.34 -3.81 3.52
C LEU A 171 8.43 -2.98 4.44
N PHE A 172 7.53 -2.17 3.88
CA PHE A 172 6.54 -1.40 4.61
C PHE A 172 5.64 -2.32 5.44
N LEU A 173 5.12 -3.41 4.88
CA LEU A 173 4.34 -4.39 5.63
C LEU A 173 5.15 -4.99 6.79
N GLY A 174 6.39 -5.42 6.54
CA GLY A 174 7.26 -6.01 7.55
C GLY A 174 7.61 -5.04 8.69
N TYR A 175 8.04 -3.82 8.36
CA TYR A 175 8.36 -2.81 9.37
C TYR A 175 7.13 -2.31 10.13
N ALA A 176 5.96 -2.25 9.48
CA ALA A 176 4.70 -1.94 10.15
C ALA A 176 4.33 -3.02 11.19
N ILE A 177 4.51 -4.31 10.87
CA ILE A 177 4.31 -5.41 11.82
C ILE A 177 5.27 -5.27 13.01
N ILE A 178 6.56 -5.08 12.75
CA ILE A 178 7.57 -4.92 13.82
C ILE A 178 7.19 -3.74 14.73
N PHE A 179 6.82 -2.60 14.14
CA PHE A 179 6.39 -1.42 14.87
C PHE A 179 5.14 -1.68 15.73
N CYS A 180 4.09 -2.26 15.15
CA CYS A 180 2.86 -2.59 15.87
C CYS A 180 3.09 -3.61 16.99
N LEU A 181 3.86 -4.68 16.75
CA LEU A 181 4.15 -5.69 17.76
C LEU A 181 5.00 -5.12 18.90
N PHE A 182 5.98 -4.26 18.60
CA PHE A 182 6.77 -3.58 19.62
C PHE A 182 5.90 -2.68 20.51
N VAL A 183 5.05 -1.85 19.88
CA VAL A 183 4.09 -0.99 20.61
C VAL A 183 3.13 -1.83 21.46
N ALA A 184 2.56 -2.89 20.90
CA ALA A 184 1.64 -3.76 21.63
C ALA A 184 2.33 -4.48 22.81
N ALA A 185 3.53 -5.01 22.61
CA ALA A 185 4.27 -5.71 23.65
C ALA A 185 4.63 -4.78 24.82
N THR A 186 5.14 -3.58 24.52
CA THR A 186 5.53 -2.61 25.54
C THR A 186 4.35 -1.96 26.25
N THR A 187 3.19 -1.81 25.59
CA THR A 187 1.97 -1.28 26.21
C THR A 187 1.12 -2.35 26.93
N CYS A 188 1.40 -3.64 26.74
CA CYS A 188 0.63 -4.75 27.33
C CYS A 188 0.64 -4.72 28.88
N GLY A 189 1.79 -4.47 29.51
CA GLY A 189 1.87 -4.39 30.97
C GLY A 189 1.01 -3.24 31.54
N TYR A 190 1.05 -2.08 30.89
CA TYR A 190 0.24 -0.91 31.24
C TYR A 190 -1.25 -1.16 31.01
N PHE A 191 -1.60 -1.90 29.95
CA PHE A 191 -2.97 -2.37 29.70
C PHE A 191 -3.47 -3.27 30.84
N ILE A 192 -2.70 -4.27 31.24
CA ILE A 192 -3.09 -5.19 32.33
C ILE A 192 -3.29 -4.39 33.63
N HIS A 193 -2.33 -3.53 33.98
CA HIS A 193 -2.38 -2.70 35.19
C HIS A 193 -3.62 -1.78 35.22
N PHE A 194 -4.01 -1.24 34.06
CA PHE A 194 -5.24 -0.44 33.94
C PHE A 194 -6.48 -1.24 34.36
N TRP A 195 -6.58 -2.51 33.98
CA TRP A 195 -7.74 -3.36 34.27
C TRP A 195 -7.73 -4.00 35.65
N THR A 196 -6.55 -4.21 36.26
CA THR A 196 -6.41 -4.91 37.55
C THR A 196 -6.40 -4.00 38.78
N GLY A 197 -6.36 -2.67 38.62
CA GLY A 197 -6.35 -1.76 39.78
C GLY A 197 -6.27 -0.27 39.46
N GLY A 198 -6.00 0.14 38.21
CA GLY A 198 -5.81 1.54 37.83
C GLY A 198 -7.09 2.38 37.60
N ARG A 199 -8.29 1.82 37.85
CA ARG A 199 -9.57 2.43 37.43
C ARG A 199 -10.05 3.55 38.34
N GLU A 200 -9.76 3.47 39.63
CA GLU A 200 -10.22 4.42 40.65
C GLU A 200 -9.47 5.76 40.57
N ALA A 201 -8.25 5.79 40.02
CA ALA A 201 -7.41 6.99 39.93
C ALA A 201 -7.65 7.87 38.67
N MET A 202 -8.68 7.59 37.86
CA MET A 202 -8.91 8.31 36.60
C MET A 202 -9.86 9.51 36.69
N ARG A 203 -10.65 9.59 37.75
CA ARG A 203 -11.61 10.67 37.97
C ARG A 203 -11.16 11.53 39.11
N ASP A 204 -11.26 12.83 38.91
CA ASP A 204 -11.18 13.77 40.01
C ASP A 204 -12.51 13.73 40.78
N ASP A 205 -12.47 13.22 42.01
CA ASP A 205 -13.65 13.10 42.89
C ASP A 205 -14.31 14.45 43.18
N SER A 206 -13.56 15.56 43.05
CA SER A 206 -14.08 16.90 43.34
C SER A 206 -14.84 17.53 42.16
N THR A 207 -14.47 17.22 40.91
CA THR A 207 -15.07 17.80 39.70
C THR A 207 -15.83 16.79 38.85
N GLY A 208 -15.70 15.49 39.12
CA GLY A 208 -16.24 14.40 38.30
C GLY A 208 -15.60 14.29 36.91
N SER A 209 -14.62 15.15 36.61
CA SER A 209 -13.92 15.24 35.33
C SER A 209 -12.75 14.26 35.26
N MET A 210 -12.28 13.97 34.03
CA MET A 210 -11.15 13.05 33.82
C MET A 210 -9.83 13.77 34.11
N THR A 211 -8.96 13.14 34.89
CA THR A 211 -7.64 13.69 35.21
C THR A 211 -6.72 13.67 33.97
N VAL A 212 -5.69 14.51 33.96
CA VAL A 212 -4.66 14.51 32.89
C VAL A 212 -3.99 13.13 32.79
N GLU A 213 -3.74 12.50 33.93
CA GLU A 213 -3.24 11.12 34.00
C GLU A 213 -4.24 10.11 33.42
N GLY A 214 -5.54 10.27 33.70
CA GLY A 214 -6.59 9.44 33.13
C GLY A 214 -6.68 9.57 31.60
N LEU A 215 -6.53 10.77 31.06
CA LEU A 215 -6.46 11.01 29.62
C LEU A 215 -5.23 10.32 29.01
N GLY A 216 -4.06 10.41 29.64
CA GLY A 216 -2.85 9.70 29.23
C GLY A 216 -3.02 8.18 29.20
N ARG A 217 -3.67 7.60 30.22
CA ARG A 217 -4.00 6.16 30.26
C ARG A 217 -4.94 5.74 29.13
N LEU A 218 -5.91 6.58 28.76
CA LEU A 218 -6.80 6.33 27.62
C LEU A 218 -6.02 6.28 26.29
N HIS A 219 -5.03 7.15 26.11
CA HIS A 219 -4.14 7.09 24.95
C HIS A 219 -3.42 5.75 24.84
N ILE A 220 -2.89 5.23 25.95
CA ILE A 220 -2.16 3.95 25.95
C ILE A 220 -3.09 2.77 25.70
N LEU A 221 -4.29 2.78 26.29
CA LEU A 221 -5.33 1.78 26.03
C LEU A 221 -5.69 1.73 24.54
N LEU A 222 -6.00 2.88 23.95
CA LEU A 222 -6.33 2.97 22.53
C LEU A 222 -5.14 2.56 21.66
N LEU A 223 -3.92 2.93 22.04
CA LEU A 223 -2.70 2.60 21.32
C LEU A 223 -2.48 1.09 21.25
N PHE A 224 -2.68 0.38 22.37
CA PHE A 224 -2.60 -1.08 22.43
C PHE A 224 -3.59 -1.74 21.47
N PHE A 225 -4.86 -1.32 21.49
CA PHE A 225 -5.89 -1.90 20.61
C PHE A 225 -5.62 -1.62 19.13
N VAL A 226 -5.25 -0.38 18.79
CA VAL A 226 -4.91 0.00 17.41
C VAL A 226 -3.70 -0.80 16.93
N ALA A 227 -2.66 -0.96 17.76
CA ALA A 227 -1.46 -1.71 17.41
C ALA A 227 -1.77 -3.19 17.13
N ILE A 228 -2.54 -3.87 17.99
CA ILE A 228 -2.91 -5.28 17.79
C ILE A 228 -3.81 -5.44 16.56
N MET A 229 -4.80 -4.56 16.37
CA MET A 229 -5.69 -4.60 15.21
C MET A 229 -4.89 -4.54 13.90
N PHE A 230 -3.98 -3.55 13.79
CA PHE A 230 -3.12 -3.44 12.61
C PHE A 230 -2.16 -4.63 12.50
N ALA A 231 -1.55 -5.09 13.58
CA ALA A 231 -0.64 -6.24 13.55
C ALA A 231 -1.31 -7.49 12.96
N ILE A 232 -2.51 -7.84 13.41
CA ILE A 232 -3.25 -9.01 12.92
C ILE A 232 -3.55 -8.89 11.41
N SER A 233 -4.07 -7.73 10.98
CA SER A 233 -4.38 -7.49 9.57
C SER A 233 -3.13 -7.46 8.68
N LEU A 234 -2.02 -6.91 9.18
CA LEU A 234 -0.78 -6.81 8.43
C LEU A 234 -0.07 -8.15 8.31
N VAL A 235 -0.09 -8.99 9.36
CA VAL A 235 0.53 -10.31 9.33
C VAL A 235 -0.09 -11.18 8.23
N SER A 236 -1.41 -11.21 8.10
CA SER A 236 -2.07 -12.00 7.05
C SER A 236 -1.68 -11.52 5.64
N LEU A 237 -1.68 -10.20 5.43
CA LEU A 237 -1.28 -9.60 4.15
C LEU A 237 0.21 -9.85 3.84
N PHE A 238 1.08 -9.70 4.83
CA PHE A 238 2.52 -9.94 4.69
C PHE A 238 2.81 -11.40 4.34
N CYS A 239 2.21 -12.35 5.07
CA CYS A 239 2.34 -13.78 4.77
C CYS A 239 1.89 -14.11 3.35
N TYR A 240 0.77 -13.54 2.90
CA TYR A 240 0.29 -13.72 1.53
C TYR A 240 1.29 -13.17 0.50
N HIS A 241 1.83 -11.97 0.71
CA HIS A 241 2.83 -11.42 -0.21
C HIS A 241 4.18 -12.15 -0.16
N CYS A 242 4.60 -12.69 0.99
CA CYS A 242 5.76 -13.59 1.06
C CYS A 242 5.55 -14.85 0.23
N TYR A 243 4.35 -15.44 0.26
CA TYR A 243 3.98 -16.56 -0.60
C TYR A 243 3.98 -16.18 -2.09
N LEU A 244 3.47 -15.01 -2.45
CA LEU A 244 3.53 -14.53 -3.82
C LEU A 244 4.97 -14.29 -4.31
N VAL A 245 5.83 -13.74 -3.45
CA VAL A 245 7.27 -13.56 -3.72
C VAL A 245 7.94 -14.91 -3.97
N SER A 246 7.68 -15.92 -3.14
CA SER A 246 8.30 -17.24 -3.29
C SER A 246 7.90 -17.96 -4.58
N LEU A 247 6.71 -17.66 -5.11
CA LEU A 247 6.24 -18.16 -6.41
C LEU A 247 6.55 -17.23 -7.58
N ASN A 248 7.16 -16.07 -7.34
CA ASN A 248 7.33 -14.99 -8.33
C ASN A 248 6.03 -14.64 -9.06
N ARG A 249 4.90 -14.60 -8.32
CA ARG A 249 3.58 -14.23 -8.84
C ARG A 249 3.19 -12.85 -8.32
N THR A 250 2.45 -12.10 -9.12
CA THR A 250 1.70 -10.94 -8.62
C THR A 250 0.34 -11.38 -8.07
N THR A 251 -0.32 -10.51 -7.32
CA THR A 251 -1.71 -10.70 -6.88
C THR A 251 -2.62 -10.97 -8.08
N LEU A 252 -2.50 -10.18 -9.17
CA LEU A 252 -3.28 -10.41 -10.40
C LEU A 252 -3.06 -11.79 -11.00
N GLU A 253 -1.80 -12.25 -11.07
CA GLU A 253 -1.45 -13.58 -11.61
C GLU A 253 -1.96 -14.72 -10.73
N SER A 254 -2.12 -14.48 -9.43
CA SER A 254 -2.67 -15.48 -8.50
C SER A 254 -4.18 -15.72 -8.69
N PHE A 255 -4.92 -14.69 -9.13
CA PHE A 255 -6.35 -14.81 -9.48
C PHE A 255 -6.58 -15.21 -10.93
N ARG A 256 -5.68 -14.79 -11.82
CA ARG A 256 -5.77 -15.01 -13.27
C ARG A 256 -4.39 -15.42 -13.80
N PRO A 257 -4.12 -16.73 -13.89
CA PRO A 257 -2.85 -17.24 -14.39
C PRO A 257 -2.55 -16.69 -15.79
N PRO A 258 -1.28 -16.33 -16.08
CA PRO A 258 -0.88 -15.89 -17.41
C PRO A 258 -1.02 -17.04 -18.41
N VAL A 259 -1.48 -16.73 -19.62
CA VAL A 259 -1.54 -17.66 -20.75
C VAL A 259 -0.36 -17.36 -21.66
N PHE A 260 0.42 -18.38 -22.01
CA PHE A 260 1.58 -18.24 -22.90
C PHE A 260 1.19 -18.65 -24.32
N GLY A 261 1.74 -17.97 -25.33
CA GLY A 261 1.47 -18.29 -26.73
C GLY A 261 2.12 -19.60 -27.21
N THR A 262 3.08 -20.13 -26.46
CA THR A 262 3.76 -21.41 -26.71
C THR A 262 3.54 -22.32 -25.50
N GLY A 263 2.50 -23.14 -25.54
CA GLY A 263 2.10 -24.05 -24.46
C GLY A 263 0.63 -24.43 -24.56
#